data_AF-A0A4R0FK91-F1
#
_entry.id   AF-A0A4R0FK91-F1
#
_cell.length_a   1.000
_cell.length_b   1.000
_cell.length_c   1.000
_cell.angle_alpha   90.00
_cell.angle_beta   90.00
_cell.angle_gamma   90.00
#
_symmetry.space_group_name_H-M   'P 1'
#
loop_
_entity.id
_entity.type
_entity.pdbx_description
1 polymer ?
#
loop_
_entity_poly.entity_id
_entity_poly.type
_entity_poly.pdbx_seq_one_letter_code
_entity_poly.pdbx_strand_id
1 'polypeptide(L)'
;MDALILKIVIFVILFAIGWGFGRHTERKHLNELKQQEHRLAYITLDNSRFKTSPHHGQLVSSNVVISHDYFKYVTANIQNFFGGRLTSYESVVERARREAIVRLKLEAEKMGASHIMGLRLSTTELGMQGGIVEVFAYGTAIQS
;
A
#
# COMPACT_ATOMS: atom_id res chain seq x y z
N MET A 1 -27.96 29.78 -22.35
CA MET A 1 -27.68 29.28 -20.98
C MET A 1 -27.78 27.76 -20.91
N ASP A 2 -28.63 27.14 -21.73
CA ASP A 2 -28.91 25.69 -21.71
C ASP A 2 -27.69 24.81 -22.02
N ALA A 3 -26.84 25.24 -22.96
CA ALA A 3 -25.61 24.52 -23.29
C ALA A 3 -24.58 24.50 -22.14
N LEU A 4 -24.60 25.49 -21.25
CA LEU A 4 -23.71 25.55 -20.09
C LEU A 4 -24.21 24.64 -18.97
N ILE A 5 -25.52 24.63 -18.72
CA ILE A 5 -26.17 23.74 -17.75
C ILE A 5 -25.94 22.28 -18.16
N LEU A 6 -26.12 21.93 -19.43
CA LEU A 6 -25.89 20.58 -19.94
C LEU A 6 -24.43 20.12 -19.71
N LYS A 7 -23.44 20.99 -19.98
CA LYS A 7 -22.02 20.68 -19.74
C LYS A 7 -21.72 20.44 -18.26
N ILE A 8 -22.30 21.24 -17.37
CA ILE A 8 -22.13 21.07 -15.92
C ILE A 8 -22.75 19.75 -15.46
N VAL A 9 -23.96 19.43 -15.93
CA VAL A 9 -24.63 18.17 -15.57
C VAL A 9 -23.82 16.96 -16.03
N ILE A 10 -23.32 16.97 -17.28
CA ILE A 10 -22.46 15.90 -17.79
C ILE A 10 -21.18 15.78 -16.95
N PHE A 11 -20.54 16.90 -16.63
CA PHE A 11 -19.34 16.90 -15.80
C PHE A 11 -19.60 16.29 -14.41
N VAL A 12 -20.68 16.68 -13.73
CA VAL A 12 -21.04 16.17 -12.41
C VAL A 12 -21.32 14.66 -12.46
N ILE A 13 -22.00 14.18 -13.50
CA ILE A 13 -22.26 12.75 -13.69
C ILE A 13 -20.94 11.98 -13.86
N LEU A 14 -20.06 12.42 -14.76
CA LEU A 14 -18.77 11.76 -14.98
C LEU A 14 -17.89 11.80 -13.73
N PHE A 15 -17.89 12.92 -13.00
CA PHE A 15 -17.18 13.07 -11.74
C PHE A 15 -17.70 12.09 -10.68
N ALA A 16 -19.03 12.00 -10.50
CA ALA A 16 -19.64 11.10 -9.54
C ALA A 16 -19.36 9.62 -9.87
N ILE A 17 -19.41 9.25 -11.14
CA ILE A 17 -19.05 7.91 -11.62
C ILE A 17 -17.57 7.63 -11.32
N GLY A 18 -16.65 8.51 -11.72
CA GLY A 18 -15.22 8.34 -11.48
C GLY A 18 -14.88 8.23 -9.99
N TRP A 19 -15.47 9.08 -9.15
CA TRP A 19 -15.31 9.05 -7.70
C TRP A 19 -15.83 7.73 -7.10
N GLY A 20 -17.02 7.29 -7.54
CA GLY A 20 -17.65 6.05 -7.08
C GLY A 20 -16.82 4.82 -7.43
N PHE A 21 -16.40 4.69 -8.69
CA PHE A 21 -15.56 3.58 -9.14
C PHE A 21 -14.18 3.56 -8.48
N GLY A 22 -13.54 4.73 -8.31
CA GLY A 22 -12.25 4.83 -7.61
C GLY A 22 -12.35 4.34 -6.17
N ARG A 23 -13.35 4.84 -5.43
CA ARG A 23 -13.58 4.44 -4.04
C ARG A 23 -13.97 2.96 -3.91
N HIS A 24 -14.73 2.44 -4.87
CA HIS A 24 -15.10 1.02 -4.87
C HIS A 24 -13.88 0.11 -5.07
N THR A 25 -13.07 0.40 -6.09
CA THR A 25 -11.85 -0.38 -6.40
C THR A 25 -10.88 -0.37 -5.24
N GLU A 26 -10.68 0.78 -4.61
CA GLU A 26 -9.84 0.90 -3.43
C GLU A 26 -10.37 0.04 -2.26
N ARG A 27 -11.66 0.13 -1.95
CA ARG A 27 -12.27 -0.66 -0.88
C ARG A 27 -12.15 -2.16 -1.14
N LYS A 28 -12.41 -2.59 -2.37
CA LYS A 28 -12.27 -4.00 -2.77
C LYS A 28 -10.85 -4.49 -2.52
N HIS A 29 -9.85 -3.74 -3.00
CA HIS A 29 -8.46 -4.11 -2.82
C HIS A 29 -8.02 -4.10 -1.34
N LEU A 30 -8.50 -3.15 -0.53
CA LEU A 30 -8.23 -3.15 0.92
C LEU A 30 -8.82 -4.39 1.61
N ASN A 31 -9.97 -4.89 1.14
CA ASN A 31 -10.56 -6.12 1.65
C ASN A 31 -9.75 -7.36 1.22
N GLU A 32 -9.30 -7.43 -0.03
CA GLU A 32 -8.41 -8.49 -0.52
C GLU A 32 -7.11 -8.52 0.30
N LEU A 33 -6.50 -7.35 0.52
CA LEU A 33 -5.30 -7.20 1.33
C LEU A 33 -5.53 -7.69 2.77
N LYS A 34 -6.66 -7.32 3.37
CA LYS A 34 -7.04 -7.81 4.71
C LYS A 34 -7.17 -9.34 4.73
N GLN A 35 -7.76 -9.95 3.71
CA GLN A 35 -7.86 -11.42 3.63
C GLN A 35 -6.48 -12.08 3.52
N GLN A 36 -5.57 -11.53 2.73
CA GLN A 36 -4.18 -12.01 2.64
C GLN A 36 -3.45 -11.89 3.97
N GLU A 37 -3.60 -10.77 4.69
CA GLU A 37 -3.00 -10.59 6.01
C GLU A 37 -3.46 -11.66 7.01
N HIS A 38 -4.74 -12.03 6.98
CA HIS A 38 -5.27 -13.10 7.83
C HIS A 38 -4.76 -14.48 7.39
N ARG A 39 -4.75 -14.77 6.08
CA ARG A 39 -4.25 -16.05 5.55
C ARG A 39 -2.78 -16.28 5.91
N LEU A 40 -1.97 -15.23 5.81
CA LEU A 40 -0.52 -15.27 6.03
C LEU A 40 -0.15 -14.94 7.49
N ALA A 41 -1.11 -14.88 8.41
CA ALA A 41 -0.88 -14.57 9.81
C ALA A 41 0.02 -15.60 10.51
N TYR A 42 0.02 -16.85 10.03
CA TYR A 42 0.89 -17.92 10.55
C TYR A 42 2.38 -17.64 10.31
N ILE A 43 2.73 -16.84 9.30
CA ILE A 43 4.12 -16.40 9.08
C ILE A 43 4.42 -15.25 10.05
N THR A 44 5.19 -15.57 11.08
CA THR A 44 5.58 -14.61 12.12
C THR A 44 6.69 -13.70 11.62
N LEU A 45 6.70 -12.45 12.08
CA LEU A 45 7.67 -11.43 11.69
C LEU A 45 8.41 -10.94 12.93
N ASP A 46 9.72 -10.74 12.81
CA ASP A 46 10.55 -10.12 13.85
C ASP A 46 11.48 -9.07 13.23
N ASN A 47 11.83 -8.03 13.99
CA ASN A 47 12.74 -6.97 13.56
C ASN A 47 14.07 -6.93 14.35
N SER A 48 14.32 -7.92 15.20
CA SER A 48 15.51 -8.01 16.03
C SER A 48 16.78 -8.10 15.17
N ARG A 49 17.84 -7.40 15.58
CA ARG A 49 19.13 -7.40 14.86
C ARG A 49 20.02 -8.59 15.21
N PHE A 50 19.92 -9.12 16.42
CA PHE A 50 20.88 -10.06 17.01
C PHE A 50 20.26 -11.43 17.33
N LYS A 51 19.22 -11.81 16.59
CA LYS A 51 18.60 -13.13 16.72
C LYS A 51 19.12 -14.01 15.59
N THR A 52 19.61 -15.20 15.94
CA THR A 52 20.06 -16.22 14.99
C THR A 52 19.12 -17.41 15.03
N SER A 53 19.13 -18.20 13.96
CA SER A 53 18.37 -19.46 13.87
C SER A 53 19.33 -20.57 13.42
N PRO A 54 19.24 -21.78 13.99
CA PRO A 54 19.99 -22.94 13.50
C PRO A 54 19.38 -23.52 12.21
N HIS A 55 18.15 -23.12 11.86
CA HIS A 55 17.44 -23.61 10.67
C HIS A 55 17.90 -22.91 9.39
N HIS A 56 17.62 -23.53 8.24
CA HIS A 56 17.94 -22.95 6.94
C HIS A 56 17.17 -21.63 6.75
N GLY A 57 17.92 -20.57 6.39
CA GLY A 57 17.40 -19.24 6.15
C GLY A 57 17.74 -18.74 4.76
N GLN A 58 16.78 -18.09 4.11
CA GLN A 58 16.96 -17.48 2.79
C GLN A 58 16.47 -16.04 2.78
N LEU A 59 17.24 -15.15 2.15
CA LEU A 59 16.83 -13.76 1.95
C LEU A 59 15.58 -13.73 1.06
N VAL A 60 14.53 -13.07 1.54
CA VAL A 60 13.33 -12.74 0.77
C VAL A 60 13.17 -11.23 0.72
N SER A 61 12.60 -10.75 -0.38
CA SER A 61 12.34 -9.34 -0.57
C SER A 61 11.10 -9.10 -1.43
N SER A 62 10.54 -7.90 -1.34
CA SER A 62 9.39 -7.50 -2.13
C SER A 62 9.35 -5.99 -2.30
N ASN A 63 8.80 -5.55 -3.43
CA ASN A 63 8.56 -4.14 -3.72
C ASN A 63 7.09 -3.89 -4.00
N VAL A 64 6.62 -2.70 -3.62
CA VAL A 64 5.36 -2.15 -4.08
C VAL A 64 5.54 -0.67 -4.39
N VAL A 65 4.95 -0.22 -5.49
CA VAL A 65 4.90 1.17 -5.88
C VAL A 65 3.43 1.55 -6.01
N ILE A 66 2.99 2.56 -5.25
CA ILE A 66 1.59 3.02 -5.26
C ILE A 66 1.57 4.52 -5.53
N SER A 67 0.77 4.92 -6.52
CA SER A 67 0.45 6.32 -6.79
C SER A 67 -0.90 6.70 -6.18
N HIS A 68 -1.04 7.96 -5.77
CA HIS A 68 -2.34 8.50 -5.40
C HIS A 68 -3.23 8.69 -6.65
N ASP A 69 -4.54 8.55 -6.49
CA ASP A 69 -5.47 8.97 -7.53
C ASP A 69 -5.64 10.51 -7.54
N TYR A 70 -6.24 11.03 -8.62
CA TYR A 70 -6.46 12.47 -8.80
C TYR A 70 -7.34 13.08 -7.69
N PHE A 71 -8.27 12.32 -7.13
CA PHE A 71 -9.15 12.82 -6.08
C PHE A 71 -8.41 12.98 -4.75
N LYS A 72 -7.53 12.04 -4.42
CA LYS A 72 -6.61 12.15 -3.29
C LYS A 72 -5.65 13.31 -3.45
N TYR A 73 -5.13 13.55 -4.67
CA TYR A 73 -4.32 14.73 -4.95
C TYR A 73 -5.08 16.04 -4.67
N VAL A 74 -6.30 16.20 -5.19
CA VAL A 74 -7.11 17.40 -4.94
C VAL A 74 -7.40 17.56 -3.45
N THR A 75 -7.77 16.47 -2.77
CA THR A 75 -8.04 16.48 -1.33
C THR A 75 -6.80 16.85 -0.52
N ALA A 76 -5.63 16.35 -0.91
CA ALA A 76 -4.35 16.69 -0.28
C ALA A 76 -4.02 18.18 -0.44
N ASN A 77 -4.27 18.77 -1.61
CA ASN A 77 -4.05 20.20 -1.83
C ASN A 77 -4.96 21.07 -0.95
N ILE A 78 -6.24 20.68 -0.81
CA ILE A 78 -7.17 21.35 0.12
C ILE A 78 -6.66 21.23 1.56
N GLN A 79 -6.28 20.03 2.00
CA GLN A 79 -5.74 19.80 3.34
C GLN A 79 -4.46 20.60 3.58
N ASN A 80 -3.57 20.67 2.58
CA ASN A 80 -2.32 21.42 2.66
C ASN A 80 -2.56 22.91 2.85
N PHE A 81 -3.60 23.46 2.22
CA PHE A 81 -3.98 24.86 2.39
C PHE A 81 -4.42 25.19 3.82
N PHE A 82 -5.18 24.30 4.46
CA PHE A 82 -5.62 24.45 5.86
C PHE A 82 -4.58 23.97 6.88
N GLY A 83 -3.55 23.24 6.44
CA GLY A 83 -2.54 22.61 7.27
C GLY A 83 -2.99 21.31 7.95
N GLY A 84 -2.11 20.72 8.76
CA GLY A 84 -2.38 19.48 9.50
C GLY A 84 -1.94 18.22 8.75
N ARG A 85 -2.61 17.10 9.04
CA ARG A 85 -2.27 15.76 8.49
C ARG A 85 -2.85 15.56 7.09
N LEU A 86 -2.01 15.11 6.16
CA LEU A 86 -2.41 14.73 4.79
C LEU A 86 -3.00 13.32 4.77
N THR A 87 -4.18 13.14 5.37
CA THR A 87 -4.86 11.83 5.51
C THR A 87 -5.02 11.07 4.19
N SER A 88 -5.19 11.80 3.08
CA SER A 88 -5.24 11.24 1.73
C SER A 88 -3.92 10.54 1.35
N TYR A 89 -2.77 11.13 1.63
CA TYR A 89 -1.45 10.54 1.37
C TYR A 89 -1.06 9.49 2.41
N GLU A 90 -1.44 9.69 3.67
CA GLU A 90 -1.25 8.69 4.73
C GLU A 90 -1.88 7.35 4.35
N SER A 91 -3.10 7.38 3.77
CA SER A 91 -3.78 6.17 3.30
C SER A 91 -2.99 5.41 2.22
N VAL A 92 -2.27 6.12 1.35
CA VAL A 92 -1.46 5.53 0.27
C VAL A 92 -0.22 4.85 0.86
N VAL A 93 0.46 5.52 1.78
CA VAL A 93 1.65 4.99 2.47
C VAL A 93 1.29 3.78 3.34
N GLU A 94 0.16 3.82 4.03
CA GLU A 94 -0.32 2.70 4.84
C GLU A 94 -0.62 1.48 3.97
N ARG A 95 -1.36 1.66 2.87
CA ARG A 95 -1.66 0.59 1.91
C ARG A 95 -0.36 0.01 1.32
N ALA A 96 0.61 0.84 0.95
CA ALA A 96 1.88 0.38 0.42
C ALA A 96 2.64 -0.48 1.44
N ARG A 97 2.73 -0.06 2.70
CA ARG A 97 3.40 -0.87 3.73
C ARG A 97 2.74 -2.23 3.93
N ARG A 98 1.41 -2.26 4.01
CA ARG A 98 0.64 -3.51 4.18
C ARG A 98 0.82 -4.46 2.99
N GLU A 99 0.71 -3.94 1.77
CA GLU A 99 0.91 -4.70 0.54
C GLU A 99 2.33 -5.25 0.43
N ALA A 100 3.36 -4.45 0.77
CA ALA A 100 4.75 -4.91 0.78
C ALA A 100 4.96 -6.07 1.77
N ILE A 101 4.41 -5.97 3.00
CA ILE A 101 4.51 -7.06 3.99
C ILE A 101 3.81 -8.32 3.48
N VAL A 102 2.61 -8.18 2.88
CA VAL A 102 1.90 -9.33 2.31
C VAL A 102 2.70 -9.99 1.20
N ARG A 103 3.26 -9.22 0.26
CA ARG A 103 4.11 -9.76 -0.81
C ARG A 103 5.36 -10.46 -0.25
N LEU A 104 6.01 -9.88 0.75
CA LEU A 104 7.14 -10.52 1.41
C LEU A 104 6.76 -11.87 2.05
N LYS A 105 5.60 -11.92 2.70
CA LYS A 105 5.05 -13.16 3.26
C LYS A 105 4.67 -14.18 2.20
N LEU A 106 4.17 -13.74 1.04
CA LEU A 106 3.93 -14.63 -0.11
C LEU A 106 5.25 -15.24 -0.63
N GLU A 107 6.33 -14.47 -0.70
CA GLU A 107 7.65 -15.01 -1.05
C GLU A 107 8.14 -16.04 -0.01
N ALA A 108 7.93 -15.78 1.28
CA ALA A 108 8.25 -16.75 2.32
C ALA A 108 7.38 -18.02 2.26
N GLU A 109 6.08 -17.89 1.98
CA GLU A 109 5.12 -18.99 1.82
C GLU A 109 5.56 -19.96 0.71
N LYS A 110 6.04 -19.44 -0.43
CA LYS A 110 6.55 -20.26 -1.55
C LYS A 110 7.69 -21.20 -1.16
N MET A 111 8.41 -20.87 -0.09
CA MET A 111 9.57 -21.62 0.39
C MET A 111 9.24 -22.47 1.62
N GLY A 112 7.97 -22.55 2.04
CA GLY A 112 7.55 -23.26 3.24
C GLY A 112 8.01 -22.61 4.54
N ALA A 113 8.38 -21.32 4.52
CA ALA A 113 8.82 -20.63 5.72
C ALA A 113 7.63 -20.21 6.61
N SER A 114 7.84 -20.28 7.92
CA SER A 114 6.85 -19.88 8.95
C SER A 114 7.30 -18.65 9.75
N HIS A 115 8.52 -18.17 9.51
CA HIS A 115 9.11 -17.04 10.21
C HIS A 115 9.97 -16.20 9.28
N ILE A 116 9.84 -14.87 9.36
CA ILE A 116 10.75 -13.91 8.72
C ILE A 116 11.47 -13.14 9.81
N MET A 117 12.79 -13.33 9.88
CA MET A 117 13.68 -12.66 10.82
C MET A 117 14.24 -11.37 10.23
N GLY A 118 14.46 -10.38 11.10
CA GLY A 118 15.15 -9.15 10.71
C GLY A 118 14.42 -8.32 9.67
N LEU A 119 13.08 -8.32 9.68
CA LEU A 119 12.24 -7.54 8.77
C LEU A 119 12.67 -6.07 8.76
N ARG A 120 12.87 -5.53 7.55
CA ARG A 120 13.12 -4.11 7.30
C ARG A 120 12.19 -3.61 6.22
N LEU A 121 11.74 -2.38 6.39
CA LEU A 121 10.99 -1.62 5.40
C LEU A 121 11.79 -0.38 5.06
N SER A 122 11.95 -0.10 3.77
CA SER A 122 12.44 1.17 3.24
C SER A 122 11.30 1.82 2.47
N THR A 123 11.16 3.14 2.61
CA THR A 123 10.15 3.91 1.89
C THR A 123 10.84 5.02 1.13
N THR A 124 10.54 5.10 -0.16
CA THR A 124 11.11 6.10 -1.07
C THR A 124 9.97 6.84 -1.74
N GLU A 125 10.05 8.16 -1.76
CA GLU A 125 9.17 8.97 -2.60
C GLU A 125 9.69 8.98 -4.03
N LEU A 126 8.80 8.71 -4.99
CA LEU A 126 9.12 8.71 -6.41
C LEU A 126 8.36 9.82 -7.13
N GLY A 127 8.97 10.37 -8.19
CA GLY A 127 8.38 11.39 -9.05
C GLY A 127 8.68 12.83 -8.64
N MET A 128 8.83 13.73 -9.63
CA MET A 128 9.25 15.13 -9.42
C MET A 128 8.22 16.00 -8.69
N GLN A 129 6.95 15.59 -8.65
CA GLN A 129 5.84 16.34 -8.03
C GLN A 129 5.29 15.64 -6.78
N GLY A 130 6.00 14.62 -6.29
CA GLY A 130 5.53 13.74 -5.23
C GLY A 130 4.34 12.88 -5.65
N GLY A 131 3.85 12.07 -4.70
CA GLY A 131 2.59 11.35 -4.88
C GLY A 131 2.69 9.92 -5.42
N ILE A 132 3.90 9.42 -5.62
CA ILE A 132 4.19 8.00 -5.79
C ILE A 132 5.08 7.57 -4.63
N VAL A 133 4.72 6.47 -3.99
CA VAL A 133 5.48 5.91 -2.86
C VAL A 133 5.89 4.50 -3.21
N GLU A 134 7.19 4.23 -3.12
CA GLU A 134 7.75 2.90 -3.12
C GLU A 134 7.93 2.42 -1.67
N VAL A 135 7.53 1.18 -1.40
CA VAL A 135 7.91 0.46 -0.19
C VAL A 135 8.64 -0.82 -0.58
N PHE A 136 9.90 -0.90 -0.16
CA PHE A 136 10.73 -2.10 -0.25
C PHE A 136 10.73 -2.82 1.10
N ALA A 137 10.40 -4.10 1.11
CA ALA A 137 10.47 -4.95 2.28
C ALA A 137 11.48 -6.07 2.07
N TYR A 138 12.27 -6.39 3.09
CA TYR A 138 13.19 -7.53 3.05
C TYR A 138 13.40 -8.14 4.43
N GLY A 139 13.84 -9.39 4.46
CA GLY A 139 14.19 -10.13 5.66
C GLY A 139 14.66 -11.54 5.34
N THR A 140 14.96 -12.34 6.35
CA THR A 140 15.39 -13.72 6.18
C THR A 140 14.25 -14.67 6.53
N ALA A 141 13.71 -15.36 5.54
CA ALA A 141 12.70 -16.39 5.75
C ALA A 141 13.36 -17.67 6.26
N ILE A 142 12.83 -18.22 7.35
CA ILE A 142 13.33 -19.41 8.05
C ILE A 142 12.34 -20.56 7.85
N GLN A 143 12.83 -21.68 7.32
CA GLN A 143 12.07 -22.92 7.24
C GLN A 143 12.11 -23.60 8.61
N SER A 144 10.94 -23.87 9.21
CA SER A 144 10.86 -24.60 10.48
C SER A 144 10.78 -26.10 10.24
#